data_AF-A0A656JN73-F1
#
_entry.id   AF-A0A656JN73-F1
#
_cell.length_a   1.000
_cell.length_b   1.000
_cell.length_c   1.000
_cell.angle_alpha   90.00
_cell.angle_beta   90.00
_cell.angle_gamma   90.00
#
_symmetry.space_group_name_H-M   'P 1'
#
loop_
_entity.id
_entity.type
_entity.pdbx_description
1 polymer ?
#
loop_
_entity_poly.entity_id
_entity_poly.type
_entity_poly.pdbx_seq_one_letter_code
_entity_poly.pdbx_strand_id
1 'polypeptide(L)'
;RVRVRQHDKGIHRMRKSLLALLLLTASGLAQAQVQLREGYPQSYTVVAGDTLWDISGKFLREPWKWREIWRANPQVHDPDLIYPGDTLALTWVDGQPRVTLNRGESRGTIKLSPRVRSTPMVQAIPSIPLGAINAFLISNRIVDNAEQFDKAPYIVAGNAERVLSGSG
;
A
#
# COMPACT_ATOMS: atom_id res chain seq x y z
N ARG A 1 -85.66 33.79 -29.99
CA ARG A 1 -85.00 32.70 -29.22
C ARG A 1 -83.93 32.07 -30.12
N VAL A 2 -82.65 32.37 -29.89
CA VAL A 2 -81.53 31.73 -30.61
C VAL A 2 -80.60 31.18 -29.54
N ARG A 3 -80.31 29.86 -29.60
CA ARG A 3 -79.39 29.19 -28.67
C ARG A 3 -78.36 28.43 -29.52
N VAL A 4 -77.14 28.95 -29.59
CA VAL A 4 -76.02 28.32 -30.28
C VAL A 4 -75.23 27.48 -29.28
N ARG A 5 -74.99 26.20 -29.62
CA ARG A 5 -74.15 25.26 -28.85
C ARG A 5 -72.68 25.56 -29.11
N GLN A 6 -71.91 25.80 -28.05
CA GLN A 6 -70.44 25.75 -28.07
C GLN A 6 -69.97 24.31 -27.80
N HIS A 7 -68.93 23.91 -28.51
CA HIS A 7 -68.46 22.54 -28.67
C HIS A 7 -67.14 22.36 -27.89
N ASP A 8 -67.20 21.88 -26.65
CA ASP A 8 -66.01 21.75 -25.79
C ASP A 8 -65.51 20.30 -25.74
N LYS A 9 -64.64 19.92 -26.69
CA LYS A 9 -63.97 18.59 -26.73
C LYS A 9 -62.45 18.65 -26.65
N GLY A 10 -61.84 19.84 -26.57
CA GLY A 10 -60.38 20.03 -26.61
C GLY A 10 -59.68 19.89 -25.25
N ILE A 11 -60.35 20.24 -24.16
CA ILE A 11 -59.73 20.38 -22.83
C ILE A 11 -59.38 19.01 -22.21
N HIS A 12 -60.14 17.97 -22.52
CA HIS A 12 -59.94 16.63 -21.95
C HIS A 12 -58.77 15.85 -22.56
N ARG A 13 -58.39 16.11 -23.83
CA ARG A 13 -57.23 15.44 -24.45
C ARG A 13 -55.91 16.05 -24.01
N MET A 14 -55.86 17.36 -23.80
CA MET A 14 -54.64 18.09 -23.41
C MET A 14 -54.25 17.85 -21.93
N ARG A 15 -55.23 17.73 -21.02
CA ARG A 15 -55.00 17.41 -19.60
C ARG A 15 -54.44 15.99 -19.39
N LYS A 16 -54.85 15.02 -20.20
CA LYS A 16 -54.39 13.62 -20.10
C LYS A 16 -52.93 13.46 -20.58
N SER A 17 -52.53 14.17 -21.63
CA SER A 17 -51.13 14.16 -22.10
C SER A 17 -50.18 14.90 -21.16
N LEU A 18 -50.64 15.96 -20.47
CA LEU A 18 -49.85 16.65 -19.44
C LEU A 18 -49.63 15.80 -18.19
N LEU A 19 -50.65 15.04 -17.77
CA LEU A 19 -50.52 14.07 -16.66
C LEU A 19 -49.60 12.89 -17.01
N ALA A 20 -49.64 12.40 -18.25
CA ALA A 20 -48.75 11.32 -18.70
C ALA A 20 -47.28 11.77 -18.76
N LEU A 21 -47.01 13.01 -19.18
CA LEU A 21 -45.66 13.57 -19.20
C LEU A 21 -45.11 13.83 -17.78
N LEU A 22 -45.98 14.20 -16.84
CA LEU A 22 -45.61 14.43 -15.43
C LEU A 22 -45.40 13.11 -14.65
N LEU A 23 -46.04 12.01 -15.05
CA LEU A 23 -45.79 10.67 -14.54
C LEU A 23 -44.49 10.05 -15.11
N LEU A 24 -44.13 10.38 -16.35
CA LEU A 24 -42.89 9.90 -16.97
C LEU A 24 -41.64 10.58 -16.37
N THR A 25 -41.74 11.82 -15.92
CA THR A 25 -40.64 12.54 -15.23
C THR A 25 -40.45 12.11 -13.77
N ALA A 26 -41.47 11.55 -13.12
CA ALA A 26 -41.38 11.05 -11.74
C ALA A 26 -40.63 9.71 -11.62
N SER A 27 -40.49 8.96 -12.72
CA SER A 27 -39.88 7.62 -12.72
C SER A 27 -38.34 7.65 -12.61
N GLY A 28 -37.71 8.82 -12.75
CA GLY A 28 -36.25 8.97 -12.74
C GLY A 28 -35.63 9.28 -11.37
N LEU A 29 -36.44 9.47 -10.32
CA LEU A 29 -35.98 9.90 -8.98
C LEU A 29 -36.14 8.81 -7.91
N ALA A 30 -36.30 7.55 -8.30
CA ALA A 30 -36.21 6.44 -7.34
C ALA A 30 -34.76 6.34 -6.86
N GLN A 31 -34.46 7.07 -5.79
CA GLN A 31 -33.16 7.09 -5.16
C GLN A 31 -32.73 5.67 -4.83
N ALA A 32 -31.51 5.36 -5.23
CA ALA A 32 -30.83 4.11 -4.95
C ALA A 32 -30.78 3.87 -3.45
N GLN A 33 -31.74 3.11 -2.94
CA GLN A 33 -31.63 2.56 -1.60
C GLN A 33 -30.54 1.49 -1.65
N VAL A 34 -29.54 1.68 -0.80
CA VAL A 34 -28.47 0.73 -0.55
C VAL A 34 -29.11 -0.51 0.09
N GLN A 35 -29.20 -1.60 -0.65
CA GLN A 35 -29.73 -2.86 -0.13
C GLN A 35 -28.61 -3.65 0.51
N LEU A 36 -28.79 -4.00 1.79
CA LEU A 36 -27.83 -4.81 2.53
C LEU A 36 -27.92 -6.28 2.12
N ARG A 37 -26.79 -6.97 2.21
CA ARG A 37 -26.68 -8.40 1.93
C ARG A 37 -27.15 -9.23 3.13
N GLU A 38 -27.84 -10.35 2.94
CA GLU A 38 -28.14 -11.24 4.07
C GLU A 38 -26.86 -11.71 4.79
N GLY A 39 -26.85 -11.59 6.13
CA GLY A 39 -25.67 -11.90 6.94
C GLY A 39 -24.53 -10.88 6.85
N TYR A 40 -24.82 -9.62 6.47
CA TYR A 40 -23.82 -8.55 6.47
C TYR A 40 -23.12 -8.42 7.83
N PRO A 41 -21.80 -8.14 7.86
CA PRO A 41 -21.11 -7.86 9.11
C PRO A 41 -21.53 -6.47 9.64
N GLN A 42 -21.60 -6.32 10.97
CA GLN A 42 -21.83 -5.00 11.59
C GLN A 42 -20.62 -4.07 11.42
N SER A 43 -19.41 -4.63 11.44
CA SER A 43 -18.16 -3.93 11.19
C SER A 43 -17.15 -4.82 10.47
N TYR A 44 -16.23 -4.20 9.74
CA TYR A 44 -15.16 -4.86 9.02
C TYR A 44 -13.88 -4.02 9.11
N THR A 45 -12.79 -4.64 9.53
CA THR A 45 -11.46 -4.02 9.54
C THR A 45 -10.75 -4.32 8.23
N VAL A 46 -10.34 -3.25 7.54
CA VAL A 46 -9.61 -3.30 6.27
C VAL A 46 -8.28 -4.02 6.46
N VAL A 47 -7.96 -4.95 5.57
CA VAL A 47 -6.67 -5.64 5.51
C VAL A 47 -5.90 -5.19 4.26
N ALA A 48 -4.57 -5.38 4.26
CA ALA A 48 -3.74 -5.09 3.09
C ALA A 48 -4.24 -5.85 1.85
N GLY A 49 -4.52 -5.10 0.78
CA GLY A 49 -5.03 -5.63 -0.49
C GLY A 49 -6.55 -5.50 -0.67
N ASP A 50 -7.30 -5.10 0.36
CA ASP A 50 -8.73 -4.82 0.22
C ASP A 50 -8.98 -3.52 -0.55
N THR A 51 -10.02 -3.51 -1.39
CA THR A 51 -10.54 -2.31 -2.04
C THR A 51 -11.94 -1.96 -1.52
N LEU A 52 -12.36 -0.71 -1.70
CA LEU A 52 -13.72 -0.30 -1.32
C LEU A 52 -14.78 -1.08 -2.10
N TRP A 53 -14.47 -1.48 -3.35
CA TRP A 53 -15.30 -2.37 -4.16
C TRP A 53 -15.51 -3.74 -3.49
N ASP A 54 -14.41 -4.40 -3.11
CA ASP A 54 -14.46 -5.75 -2.52
C ASP A 54 -15.19 -5.76 -1.19
N ILE A 55 -14.93 -4.74 -0.36
CA ILE A 55 -15.58 -4.59 0.93
C ILE A 55 -17.07 -4.31 0.74
N SER A 56 -17.45 -3.53 -0.28
CA SER A 56 -18.85 -3.24 -0.56
C SER A 56 -19.66 -4.51 -0.82
N GLY A 57 -19.09 -5.55 -1.43
CA GLY A 57 -19.76 -6.85 -1.60
C GLY A 57 -19.98 -7.65 -0.31
N LYS A 58 -19.34 -7.25 0.81
CA LYS A 58 -19.57 -7.84 2.14
C LYS A 58 -20.80 -7.23 2.82
N PHE A 59 -21.03 -5.94 2.62
CA PHE A 59 -22.15 -5.20 3.23
C PHE A 59 -23.39 -5.15 2.35
N LEU A 60 -23.19 -4.97 1.04
CA LEU A 60 -24.25 -4.67 0.08
C LEU A 60 -24.59 -5.89 -0.78
N ARG A 61 -25.85 -5.99 -1.17
CA ARG A 61 -26.29 -6.95 -2.19
C ARG A 61 -25.71 -6.63 -3.57
N GLU A 62 -25.46 -5.34 -3.82
CA GLU A 62 -25.00 -4.80 -5.10
C GLU A 62 -23.64 -4.11 -4.91
N PRO A 63 -22.50 -4.81 -5.13
CA PRO A 63 -21.16 -4.28 -4.86
C PRO A 63 -20.83 -3.00 -5.64
N TRP A 64 -21.40 -2.83 -6.84
CA TRP A 64 -21.20 -1.64 -7.67
C TRP A 64 -21.78 -0.34 -7.07
N LYS A 65 -22.61 -0.45 -6.03
CA LYS A 65 -23.07 0.70 -5.24
C LYS A 65 -22.05 1.21 -4.23
N TRP A 66 -20.79 0.74 -4.28
CA TRP A 66 -19.69 1.30 -3.49
C TRP A 66 -19.58 2.84 -3.59
N ARG A 67 -19.99 3.45 -4.72
CA ARG A 67 -20.02 4.92 -4.88
C ARG A 67 -20.99 5.61 -3.92
N GLU A 68 -22.03 4.92 -3.45
CA GLU A 68 -22.94 5.41 -2.41
C GLU A 68 -22.27 5.38 -1.04
N ILE A 69 -21.52 4.31 -0.75
CA ILE A 69 -20.68 4.23 0.45
C ILE A 69 -19.64 5.36 0.43
N TRP A 70 -18.95 5.56 -0.69
CA TRP A 70 -17.95 6.63 -0.78
C TRP A 70 -18.57 8.03 -0.59
N ARG A 71 -19.72 8.31 -1.20
CA ARG A 71 -20.44 9.59 -0.99
C ARG A 71 -20.88 9.81 0.46
N ALA A 72 -21.14 8.74 1.22
CA ALA A 72 -21.46 8.82 2.64
C ALA A 72 -20.22 9.10 3.51
N ASN A 73 -19.00 9.00 2.95
CA ASN A 73 -17.74 9.16 3.66
C ASN A 73 -16.89 10.30 3.07
N PRO A 74 -17.31 11.57 3.24
CA PRO A 74 -16.59 12.73 2.70
C PRO A 74 -15.17 12.89 3.27
N GLN A 75 -14.85 12.25 4.39
CA GLN A 75 -13.50 12.18 4.96
C GLN A 75 -12.50 11.35 4.12
N VAL A 76 -13.01 10.60 3.13
CA VAL A 76 -12.21 9.83 2.17
C VAL A 76 -12.20 10.61 0.85
N HIS A 77 -11.17 11.44 0.66
CA HIS A 77 -11.06 12.29 -0.54
C HIS A 77 -10.90 11.50 -1.84
N ASP A 78 -10.31 10.31 -1.75
CA ASP A 78 -10.10 9.40 -2.88
C ASP A 78 -10.54 8.01 -2.42
N PRO A 79 -11.43 7.32 -3.16
CA PRO A 79 -11.99 6.03 -2.78
C PRO A 79 -10.93 4.93 -2.62
N ASP A 80 -9.76 5.07 -3.25
CA ASP A 80 -8.65 4.14 -3.11
C ASP A 80 -7.85 4.35 -1.81
N LEU A 81 -8.06 5.46 -1.10
CA LEU A 81 -7.38 5.79 0.16
C LEU A 81 -8.03 5.18 1.40
N ILE A 82 -8.26 3.87 1.35
CA ILE A 82 -8.54 3.05 2.53
C ILE A 82 -7.25 2.34 2.97
N TYR A 83 -7.02 2.30 4.28
CA TYR A 83 -5.77 1.77 4.82
C TYR A 83 -6.01 0.54 5.68
N PRO A 84 -5.05 -0.41 5.72
CA PRO A 84 -5.12 -1.50 6.68
C PRO A 84 -5.30 -0.99 8.11
N GLY A 85 -6.29 -1.52 8.81
CA GLY A 85 -6.69 -1.07 10.16
C GLY A 85 -7.81 -0.03 10.19
N ASP A 86 -8.19 0.58 9.05
CA ASP A 86 -9.45 1.35 8.99
C ASP A 86 -10.63 0.40 9.24
N THR A 87 -11.67 0.84 9.95
CA THR A 87 -12.84 0.00 10.24
C THR A 87 -14.09 0.59 9.58
N LEU A 88 -14.70 -0.14 8.66
CA LEU A 88 -16.01 0.22 8.12
C LEU A 88 -17.10 -0.38 9.00
N ALA A 89 -18.03 0.46 9.46
CA ALA A 89 -19.14 0.05 10.31
C ALA A 89 -20.47 0.44 9.67
N LEU A 90 -21.48 -0.40 9.84
CA LEU A 90 -22.84 -0.08 9.47
C LEU A 90 -23.45 0.85 10.54
N THR A 91 -23.94 2.00 10.11
CA THR A 91 -24.65 2.98 10.93
C THR A 91 -26.00 3.32 10.30
N TRP A 92 -26.96 3.74 11.12
CA TRP A 92 -28.26 4.18 10.64
C TRP A 92 -28.33 5.70 10.74
N VAL A 93 -28.50 6.35 9.60
CA VAL A 93 -28.65 7.80 9.50
C VAL A 93 -30.00 8.07 8.84
N ASP A 94 -30.88 8.80 9.53
CA ASP A 94 -32.24 9.10 9.07
C ASP A 94 -33.06 7.84 8.70
N GLY A 95 -32.88 6.77 9.47
CA GLY A 95 -33.55 5.47 9.25
C GLY A 95 -33.01 4.66 8.06
N GLN A 96 -31.99 5.16 7.36
CA GLN A 96 -31.35 4.45 6.24
C GLN A 96 -30.01 3.83 6.67
N PRO A 97 -29.71 2.58 6.24
CA PRO A 97 -28.41 1.98 6.49
C PRO A 97 -27.32 2.68 5.67
N ARG A 98 -26.24 3.07 6.32
CA ARG A 98 -25.05 3.66 5.72
C ARG A 98 -23.80 2.96 6.22
N VAL A 99 -22.85 2.72 5.33
CA VAL A 99 -21.53 2.21 5.73
C VAL A 99 -20.61 3.40 5.93
N THR A 100 -20.12 3.58 7.15
CA THR A 100 -19.25 4.69 7.55
C THR A 100 -17.86 4.19 7.91
N LEU A 101 -16.83 4.86 7.43
CA LEU A 101 -15.43 4.58 7.74
C LEU A 101 -15.06 5.23 9.08
N ASN A 102 -14.88 4.39 10.10
CA ASN A 102 -14.25 4.74 11.36
C ASN A 102 -12.75 4.51 11.27
N ARG A 103 -12.07 5.64 11.17
CA ARG A 103 -10.63 5.79 11.24
C ARG A 103 -10.35 6.22 12.67
N GLY A 104 -10.18 5.27 13.59
CA GLY A 104 -10.06 5.57 15.03
C GLY A 104 -9.09 6.72 15.30
N GLU A 105 -9.30 7.46 16.40
CA GLU A 105 -8.47 8.62 16.82
C GLU A 105 -6.96 8.33 16.80
N SER A 106 -6.60 7.06 16.88
CA SER A 106 -5.25 6.50 16.82
C SER A 106 -4.62 6.47 15.42
N ARG A 107 -4.87 7.47 14.55
CA ARG A 107 -3.90 7.81 13.49
C ARG A 107 -2.69 8.53 14.06
N GLY A 108 -2.14 7.99 15.14
CA GLY A 108 -0.73 8.17 15.39
C GLY A 108 -0.01 7.62 14.16
N THR A 109 0.75 8.45 13.48
CA THR A 109 1.69 8.03 12.45
C THR A 109 2.40 6.78 12.95
N ILE A 110 2.18 5.63 12.30
CA ILE A 110 2.97 4.43 12.57
C ILE A 110 4.36 4.77 12.04
N LYS A 111 5.21 5.34 12.90
CA LYS A 111 6.58 5.70 12.57
C LYS A 111 7.35 4.41 12.38
N LEU A 112 7.39 3.93 11.14
CA LEU A 112 8.28 2.86 10.74
C LEU A 112 9.70 3.38 10.84
N SER A 113 10.46 2.86 11.80
CA SER A 113 11.91 3.06 11.86
C SER A 113 12.62 1.82 11.32
N PRO A 114 13.80 1.99 10.69
CA PRO A 114 14.65 0.86 10.35
C PRO A 114 14.91 0.02 11.61
N ARG A 115 14.62 -1.28 11.55
CA ARG A 115 14.93 -2.22 12.63
C ARG A 115 16.12 -3.06 12.22
N VAL A 116 17.19 -3.03 13.03
CA VAL A 116 18.34 -3.92 12.85
C VAL A 116 17.84 -5.36 12.98
N ARG A 117 18.02 -6.17 11.93
CA ARG A 117 17.89 -7.62 12.03
C ARG A 117 19.20 -8.15 12.60
N SER A 118 19.21 -8.52 13.87
CA SER A 118 20.32 -9.27 14.46
C SER A 118 20.08 -10.77 14.24
N THR A 119 20.91 -11.41 13.42
CA THR A 119 21.08 -12.85 13.47
C THR A 119 22.09 -13.16 14.58
N PRO A 120 21.77 -14.02 15.57
CA PRO A 120 22.76 -14.42 16.56
C PRO A 120 23.98 -15.01 15.85
N MET A 121 25.17 -14.53 16.20
CA MET A 121 26.42 -15.00 15.63
C MET A 121 26.69 -16.40 16.22
N VAL A 122 26.28 -17.43 15.50
CA VAL A 122 26.33 -18.83 15.98
C VAL A 122 27.77 -19.37 16.07
N GLN A 123 28.75 -18.69 15.47
CA GLN A 123 30.08 -19.24 15.28
C GLN A 123 31.18 -18.22 15.59
N ALA A 124 32.23 -18.67 16.26
CA ALA A 124 33.44 -17.88 16.49
C ALA A 124 34.10 -17.49 15.16
N ILE A 125 34.69 -16.29 15.11
CA ILE A 125 35.51 -15.87 13.97
C ILE A 125 36.69 -16.85 13.88
N PRO A 126 36.88 -17.55 12.74
CA PRO A 126 38.00 -18.47 12.60
C PRO A 126 39.32 -17.70 12.64
N SER A 127 40.37 -18.32 13.18
CA SER A 127 41.73 -17.76 13.13
C SER A 127 42.15 -17.57 11.68
N ILE A 128 42.75 -16.42 11.36
CA ILE A 128 43.33 -16.17 10.05
C ILE A 128 44.51 -17.15 9.86
N PRO A 129 44.53 -17.98 8.80
CA PRO A 129 45.62 -18.92 8.58
C PRO A 129 46.92 -18.18 8.28
N LEU A 130 48.04 -18.65 8.86
CA LEU A 130 49.36 -18.00 8.71
C LEU A 130 49.78 -17.84 7.23
N GLY A 131 49.45 -18.80 6.37
CA GLY A 131 49.74 -18.73 4.94
C GLY A 131 49.09 -17.54 4.23
N ALA A 132 47.91 -17.10 4.68
CA ALA A 132 47.19 -15.97 4.08
C ALA A 132 47.82 -14.61 4.43
N ILE A 133 48.57 -14.52 5.53
CA ILE A 133 49.21 -13.28 5.99
C ILE A 133 50.72 -13.24 5.71
N ASN A 134 51.33 -14.35 5.30
CA ASN A 134 52.78 -14.47 5.16
C ASN A 134 53.40 -13.42 4.23
N ALA A 135 52.72 -13.04 3.14
CA ALA A 135 53.18 -12.00 2.22
C ALA A 135 53.19 -10.59 2.83
N PHE A 136 52.40 -10.38 3.89
CA PHE A 136 52.32 -9.10 4.62
C PHE A 136 53.17 -9.10 5.90
N LEU A 137 53.75 -10.25 6.27
CA LEU A 137 54.64 -10.35 7.42
C LEU A 137 56.05 -9.95 7.00
N ILE A 138 56.57 -8.90 7.63
CA ILE A 138 57.96 -8.51 7.48
C ILE A 138 58.83 -9.51 8.25
N SER A 139 59.52 -10.38 7.52
CA SER A 139 60.51 -11.30 8.10
C SER A 139 61.84 -10.59 8.28
N ASN A 140 62.00 -9.87 9.39
CA ASN A 140 63.29 -9.28 9.75
C ASN A 140 64.25 -10.40 10.18
N ARG A 141 65.38 -10.55 9.46
CA ARG A 141 66.46 -11.44 9.89
C ARG A 141 67.37 -10.68 10.84
N ILE A 142 67.38 -11.08 12.10
CA ILE A 142 68.35 -10.61 13.10
C ILE A 142 69.61 -11.47 12.96
N VAL A 143 70.79 -10.85 12.93
CA VAL A 143 72.08 -11.53 12.89
C VAL A 143 72.84 -11.16 14.15
N ASP A 144 73.19 -12.17 14.96
CA ASP A 144 73.72 -11.94 16.30
C ASP A 144 75.23 -11.65 16.32
N ASN A 145 75.95 -11.92 15.22
CA ASN A 145 77.40 -11.69 15.13
C ASN A 145 77.83 -11.14 13.76
N ALA A 146 78.91 -10.36 13.75
CA ALA A 146 79.43 -9.74 12.52
C ALA A 146 80.00 -10.77 11.54
N GLU A 147 80.65 -11.82 12.05
CA GLU A 147 81.29 -12.85 11.24
C GLU A 147 80.31 -13.66 10.37
N GLN A 148 79.07 -13.84 10.84
CA GLN A 148 77.99 -14.53 10.14
C GLN A 148 77.32 -13.62 9.12
N PHE A 149 77.37 -12.30 9.34
CA PHE A 149 76.97 -11.32 8.33
C PHE A 149 77.97 -11.29 7.17
N ASP A 150 79.28 -11.28 7.47
CA ASP A 150 80.34 -11.25 6.45
C ASP A 150 80.39 -12.52 5.59
N LYS A 151 79.96 -13.66 6.14
CA LYS A 151 79.82 -14.94 5.41
C LYS A 151 78.49 -15.08 4.67
N ALA A 152 77.57 -14.13 4.80
CA ALA A 152 76.27 -14.25 4.16
C ALA A 152 76.39 -14.15 2.63
N PRO A 153 75.61 -14.94 1.87
CA PRO A 153 75.52 -14.77 0.42
C PRO A 153 75.05 -13.36 0.07
N TYR A 154 75.73 -12.70 -0.87
CA TYR A 154 75.28 -11.44 -1.46
C TYR A 154 74.78 -11.68 -2.89
N ILE A 155 73.77 -10.92 -3.31
CA ILE A 155 73.21 -11.03 -4.66
C ILE A 155 74.11 -10.27 -5.63
N VAL A 156 74.74 -10.98 -6.57
CA VAL A 156 75.65 -10.39 -7.57
C VAL A 156 74.90 -9.88 -8.80
N ALA A 157 73.84 -10.59 -9.22
CA ALA A 157 72.99 -10.21 -10.35
C ALA A 157 71.61 -10.88 -10.26
N GLY A 158 70.57 -10.19 -10.74
CA GLY A 158 69.25 -10.75 -10.98
C GLY A 158 69.11 -11.26 -12.42
N ASN A 159 68.11 -12.11 -12.68
CA ASN A 159 67.92 -12.76 -14.00
C ASN A 159 67.34 -11.81 -15.09
N ALA A 160 67.09 -10.55 -14.75
CA ALA A 160 66.70 -9.51 -15.70
C ALA A 160 67.87 -8.52 -15.81
N GLU A 161 68.09 -7.93 -16.99
CA GLU A 161 69.09 -6.86 -17.24
C GLU A 161 68.79 -5.55 -16.48
N ARG A 162 68.29 -5.63 -15.25
CA ARG A 162 67.91 -4.51 -14.40
C ARG A 162 68.72 -4.56 -13.12
N VAL A 163 69.31 -3.41 -12.79
CA VAL A 163 70.15 -3.19 -11.62
C VAL A 163 69.32 -3.12 -10.32
N LEU A 164 67.99 -2.96 -10.41
CA LEU A 164 67.08 -2.87 -9.27
C LEU A 164 65.96 -3.91 -9.38
N SER A 165 65.90 -4.83 -8.40
CA SER A 165 64.71 -5.62 -8.06
C SER A 165 64.18 -5.14 -6.72
N GLY A 166 63.13 -4.33 -6.75
CA GLY A 166 62.36 -3.96 -5.57
C GLY A 166 61.12 -4.85 -5.44
N SER A 167 60.76 -5.18 -4.19
CA SER A 167 59.57 -5.97 -3.86
C SER A 167 58.30 -5.16 -4.15
N GLY A 168 57.60 -5.52 -5.22
CA GLY A 168 56.15 -5.33 -5.29
C GLY A 168 55.43 -6.41 -4.50
#